data_AF-A0AA39PBV1-F1
#
_entry.id   AF-A0AA39PBV1-F1
#
_cell.length_a   1.000
_cell.length_b   1.000
_cell.length_c   1.000
_cell.angle_alpha   90.00
_cell.angle_beta   90.00
_cell.angle_gamma   90.00
#
_symmetry.space_group_name_H-M   'P 1'
#
loop_
_entity.id
_entity.type
_entity.pdbx_description
1 polymer ?
#
loop_
_entity_poly.entity_id
_entity_poly.type
_entity_poly.pdbx_seq_one_letter_code
_entity_poly.pdbx_strand_id
1 'polypeptide(L)'
;YDAWEFRVRISASQKSLLNTILGNDTEPMTGPNSKVWKAWHARCDAAVNMIVKNLDDSQLTHVCGYEEDPAGMWARLATVHVSRGFGGIIGKWKLFYKLVYDGSTSMQAHLGA
;
A
#
# COMPACT_ATOMS: atom_id res chain seq x y z
N TYR A 1 -10.46 -2.94 -14.32
CA TYR A 1 -9.70 -2.00 -13.49
C TYR A 1 -10.42 -1.97 -12.16
N ASP A 2 -9.80 -2.45 -11.08
CA ASP A 2 -10.50 -2.57 -9.80
C ASP A 2 -10.55 -1.18 -9.14
N ALA A 3 -11.74 -0.60 -9.04
CA ALA A 3 -11.91 0.79 -8.64
C ALA A 3 -11.36 1.07 -7.24
N TRP A 4 -11.39 0.08 -6.34
CA TRP A 4 -10.88 0.18 -4.98
C TRP A 4 -9.35 0.40 -4.96
N GLU A 5 -8.57 -0.41 -5.70
CA GLU A 5 -7.10 -0.37 -5.68
C GLU A 5 -6.61 0.99 -6.16
N PHE A 6 -7.21 1.51 -7.23
CA PHE A 6 -6.90 2.83 -7.77
C PHE A 6 -7.29 3.94 -6.80
N ARG A 7 -8.51 3.91 -6.22
CA ARG A 7 -8.98 4.93 -5.26
C ARG A 7 -8.10 4.98 -4.01
N VAL A 8 -7.78 3.82 -3.44
CA VAL A 8 -6.93 3.72 -2.24
C VAL A 8 -5.51 4.21 -2.54
N ARG A 9 -4.93 3.85 -3.69
CA ARG A 9 -3.58 4.31 -4.07
C ARG A 9 -3.50 5.81 -4.35
N ILE A 10 -4.47 6.39 -5.06
CA ILE A 10 -4.51 7.84 -5.29
C ILE A 10 -4.63 8.58 -3.95
N SER A 11 -5.52 8.11 -3.07
CA SER A 11 -5.67 8.66 -1.72
C SER A 11 -4.39 8.53 -0.89
N ALA A 12 -3.69 7.39 -0.98
CA ALA A 12 -2.45 7.13 -0.26
C ALA A 12 -1.31 8.02 -0.75
N SER A 13 -1.19 8.20 -2.07
CA SER A 13 -0.19 9.06 -2.69
C SER A 13 -0.40 10.53 -2.27
N GLN A 14 -1.64 11.03 -2.34
CA GLN A 14 -1.98 12.39 -1.90
C GLN A 14 -1.63 12.66 -0.43
N LYS A 15 -1.69 11.64 0.43
CA LYS A 15 -1.43 11.75 1.87
C LYS A 15 -0.01 11.33 2.26
N SER A 16 0.86 10.99 1.31
CA SER A 16 2.20 10.43 1.57
C SER A 16 2.20 9.17 2.45
N LEU A 17 1.12 8.38 2.40
CA LEU A 17 0.94 7.13 3.16
C LEU A 17 1.24 5.87 2.33
N LEU A 18 1.66 6.06 1.07
CA LEU A 18 1.91 4.95 0.14
C LEU A 18 2.97 3.98 0.68
N ASN A 19 4.06 4.50 1.27
CA ASN A 19 5.11 3.67 1.86
C ASN A 19 4.60 2.86 3.06
N THR A 20 3.69 3.42 3.84
CA THR A 20 3.09 2.76 5.01
C THR A 20 2.20 1.59 4.59
N ILE A 21 1.31 1.78 3.60
CA ILE A 21 0.43 0.69 3.13
C ILE A 21 1.19 -0.39 2.33
N LEU A 22 2.35 -0.07 1.76
CA LEU A 22 3.21 -1.03 1.07
C LEU A 22 4.16 -1.77 2.02
N GLY A 23 4.20 -1.42 3.31
CA GLY A 23 5.07 -2.03 4.30
C GLY A 23 6.53 -1.57 4.22
N ASN A 24 6.83 -0.48 3.51
CA ASN A 24 8.17 0.11 3.43
C ASN A 24 8.47 1.05 4.61
N ASP A 25 7.44 1.52 5.32
CA ASP A 25 7.57 2.35 6.53
C ASP A 25 7.73 1.43 7.76
N THR A 26 8.97 1.06 8.06
CA THR A 26 9.30 0.10 9.13
C THR A 26 9.12 0.71 10.51
N GLU A 27 8.72 -0.13 11.48
CA GLU A 27 8.64 0.27 12.88
C GLU A 27 10.00 0.81 13.37
N PRO A 28 10.04 2.01 13.98
CA PRO A 28 11.26 2.55 14.56
C PRO A 28 11.75 1.67 15.71
N MET A 29 13.07 1.43 15.80
CA MET A 29 13.70 0.70 16.93
C MET A 29 13.61 1.44 18.28
N THR A 30 13.02 2.62 18.30
CA THR A 30 12.82 3.45 19.48
C THR A 30 11.60 2.99 20.26
N GLY A 31 11.62 3.12 21.60
CA GLY A 31 10.49 2.72 22.42
C GLY A 31 9.17 3.47 22.13
N PRO A 32 8.01 2.93 22.57
CA PRO A 32 6.67 3.43 22.21
C PRO A 32 6.40 4.89 22.62
N ASN A 33 7.12 5.38 23.64
CA ASN A 33 6.95 6.75 24.13
C ASN A 33 7.78 7.78 23.35
N SER A 34 8.64 7.35 22.44
CA SER A 34 9.45 8.25 21.63
C SER A 34 8.59 9.05 20.65
N LYS A 35 9.03 10.26 20.34
CA LYS A 35 8.38 11.10 19.32
C LYS A 35 8.35 10.41 17.94
N VAL A 36 9.39 9.63 17.64
CA VAL A 36 9.55 8.92 16.36
C VAL A 36 8.53 7.79 16.24
N TRP A 37 8.39 6.95 17.29
CA TRP A 37 7.40 5.88 17.32
C TRP A 37 5.98 6.43 17.23
N LYS A 38 5.64 7.47 18.01
CA LYS A 38 4.30 8.09 17.95
C LYS A 38 3.97 8.65 16.57
N ALA A 39 4.94 9.27 15.90
CA ALA A 39 4.75 9.79 14.55
C ALA A 39 4.57 8.67 13.52
N TRP A 40 5.27 7.54 13.68
CA TRP A 40 5.07 6.35 12.86
C TRP A 40 3.70 5.73 13.09
N HIS A 41 3.31 5.51 14.35
CA HIS A 41 2.01 4.95 14.72
C HIS A 41 0.86 5.81 14.18
N ALA A 42 0.96 7.14 14.30
CA ALA A 42 -0.05 8.04 13.74
C ALA A 42 -0.17 7.95 12.21
N ARG A 43 0.91 7.62 11.48
CA ARG A 43 0.84 7.33 10.03
C ARG A 43 0.16 6.00 9.77
N CYS A 44 0.45 4.98 10.58
CA CYS A 44 -0.23 3.68 10.50
C CYS A 44 -1.75 3.84 10.71
N ASP A 45 -2.15 4.55 11.76
CA ASP A 45 -3.56 4.85 12.04
C ASP A 45 -4.22 5.62 10.89
N ALA A 46 -3.53 6.62 10.33
CA ALA A 46 -4.03 7.39 9.20
C ALA A 46 -4.19 6.52 7.94
N ALA A 47 -3.28 5.57 7.73
CA ALA A 47 -3.30 4.64 6.61
C ALA A 47 -4.46 3.64 6.73
N VAL A 48 -4.66 3.03 7.90
CA VAL A 48 -5.79 2.13 8.19
C VAL A 48 -7.12 2.85 7.97
N ASN A 49 -7.29 4.02 8.58
CA ASN A 49 -8.51 4.82 8.43
C ASN A 49 -8.81 5.18 6.97
N MET A 50 -7.77 5.51 6.20
CA MET A 50 -7.92 5.82 4.79
C MET A 50 -8.33 4.58 3.97
N ILE A 51 -7.74 3.41 4.23
CA ILE A 51 -8.11 2.17 3.55
C ILE A 51 -9.58 1.86 3.84
N VAL A 52 -9.96 1.80 5.11
CA VAL A 52 -11.33 1.49 5.56
C VAL A 52 -12.37 2.42 4.92
N LYS A 53 -12.11 3.74 4.88
CA LYS A 53 -13.02 4.73 4.28
C LYS A 53 -13.21 4.60 2.77
N ASN A 54 -12.27 3.96 2.07
CA ASN A 54 -12.31 3.79 0.62
C ASN A 54 -12.82 2.40 0.20
N LEU A 55 -13.17 1.53 1.16
CA LEU A 55 -13.72 0.21 0.92
C LEU A 55 -15.25 0.23 1.00
N ASP A 56 -15.87 -0.63 0.21
CA ASP A 56 -17.28 -0.96 0.37
C ASP A 56 -17.48 -1.88 1.59
N ASP A 57 -18.65 -1.80 2.24
CA ASP A 57 -18.98 -2.56 3.46
C ASP A 57 -18.75 -4.07 3.29
N SER A 58 -18.97 -4.61 2.09
CA SER A 58 -18.73 -6.01 1.76
C SER A 58 -17.26 -6.44 1.93
N GLN A 59 -16.31 -5.51 1.74
CA GLN A 59 -14.87 -5.76 1.87
C GLN A 59 -14.36 -5.55 3.30
N LEU A 60 -15.09 -4.81 4.16
CA LEU A 60 -14.69 -4.56 5.54
C LEU A 60 -14.54 -5.84 6.36
N THR A 61 -15.39 -6.84 6.09
CA THR A 61 -15.31 -8.16 6.75
C THR A 61 -13.97 -8.88 6.52
N HIS A 62 -13.26 -8.54 5.44
CA HIS A 62 -11.99 -9.18 5.10
C HIS A 62 -10.78 -8.55 5.78
N VAL A 63 -10.93 -7.34 6.31
CA VAL A 63 -9.85 -6.54 6.90
C VAL A 63 -9.98 -6.33 8.41
N CYS A 64 -11.12 -6.73 8.98
CA CYS A 64 -11.32 -6.82 10.42
C CYS A 64 -10.24 -7.74 11.03
N GLY A 65 -9.49 -7.25 12.02
CA GLY A 65 -8.32 -7.91 12.62
C GLY A 65 -6.95 -7.38 12.16
N TYR A 66 -6.91 -6.36 11.29
CA TYR A 66 -5.67 -5.68 10.87
C TYR A 66 -5.66 -4.20 11.28
N GLU A 67 -6.37 -3.84 12.35
CA GLU A 67 -6.56 -2.45 12.78
C GLU A 67 -5.25 -1.73 13.10
N GLU A 68 -4.20 -2.47 13.47
CA GLU A 68 -2.87 -1.95 13.80
C GLU A 68 -1.84 -2.20 12.68
N ASP A 69 -2.22 -2.93 11.63
CA ASP A 69 -1.32 -3.33 10.53
C ASP A 69 -1.87 -2.90 9.15
N PRO A 70 -1.62 -1.65 8.71
CA PRO A 70 -2.07 -1.16 7.40
C PRO A 70 -1.47 -1.95 6.23
N ALA A 71 -0.26 -2.50 6.38
CA ALA A 71 0.40 -3.26 5.31
C ALA A 71 -0.22 -4.65 5.17
N GLY A 72 -0.49 -5.32 6.28
CA GLY A 72 -1.25 -6.58 6.33
C GLY A 72 -2.67 -6.40 5.81
N MET A 73 -3.34 -5.30 6.18
CA MET A 73 -4.66 -4.94 5.66
C MET A 73 -4.65 -4.85 4.13
N TRP A 74 -3.68 -4.12 3.57
CA TRP A 74 -3.50 -3.99 2.12
C TRP A 74 -3.20 -5.33 1.44
N ALA A 75 -2.30 -6.14 2.02
CA ALA A 75 -1.96 -7.45 1.49
C ALA A 75 -3.14 -8.44 1.53
N ARG A 76 -3.98 -8.37 2.57
CA ARG A 76 -5.18 -9.19 2.70
C ARG A 76 -6.21 -8.83 1.63
N LEU A 77 -6.49 -7.54 1.42
CA LEU A 77 -7.35 -7.06 0.34
C LEU A 77 -6.84 -7.51 -1.01
N ALA A 78 -5.54 -7.31 -1.27
CA ALA A 78 -4.90 -7.78 -2.49
C ALA A 78 -5.14 -9.28 -2.71
N THR A 79 -4.97 -10.10 -1.66
CA THR A 79 -5.18 -11.55 -1.73
C THR A 79 -6.63 -11.93 -2.02
N VAL A 80 -7.60 -11.28 -1.37
CA VAL A 80 -9.04 -11.53 -1.61
C VAL A 80 -9.40 -11.20 -3.07
N HIS A 81 -8.93 -10.06 -3.59
CA HIS A 81 -9.18 -9.67 -4.97
C HIS A 81 -8.43 -10.55 -5.99
N VAL A 82 -7.21 -10.99 -5.68
CA VAL A 82 -6.45 -11.97 -6.50
C VAL A 82 -7.18 -13.31 -6.57
N SER A 83 -7.63 -13.84 -5.43
CA SER A 83 -8.28 -15.17 -5.34
C SER A 83 -9.62 -15.24 -6.06
N ARG A 84 -10.30 -14.11 -6.22
CA ARG A 84 -11.49 -13.96 -7.08
C ARG A 84 -11.19 -13.94 -8.58
N GLY A 85 -9.93 -14.17 -9.00
CA GLY A 85 -9.52 -14.29 -10.41
C GLY A 85 -8.74 -13.09 -10.97
N PHE A 86 -8.33 -12.13 -10.14
CA PHE A 86 -7.80 -10.83 -10.61
C PHE A 86 -6.33 -10.56 -10.26
N GLY A 87 -5.52 -11.61 -10.05
CA GLY A 87 -4.13 -11.48 -9.61
C GLY A 87 -3.16 -10.78 -10.57
N GLY A 88 -3.52 -10.63 -11.85
CA GLY A 88 -2.65 -10.07 -12.87
C GLY A 88 -2.31 -8.58 -12.70
N ILE A 89 -3.17 -7.79 -12.04
CA ILE A 89 -3.00 -6.32 -11.96
C ILE A 89 -2.05 -5.94 -10.81
N ILE A 90 -2.14 -6.63 -9.68
CA ILE A 90 -1.28 -6.41 -8.51
C ILE A 90 0.18 -6.78 -8.84
N GLY A 91 0.38 -7.84 -9.63
CA GLY A 91 1.70 -8.24 -10.12
C GLY A 91 2.35 -7.16 -10.99
N LYS A 92 1.59 -6.56 -11.93
CA LYS A 92 2.09 -5.51 -12.82
C LYS A 92 2.48 -4.23 -12.08
N TRP A 93 1.74 -3.85 -11.04
CA TRP A 93 2.08 -2.66 -10.24
C TRP A 93 3.24 -2.88 -9.27
N LYS A 94 3.35 -4.07 -8.67
CA LYS A 94 4.57 -4.45 -7.94
C LYS A 94 5.79 -4.40 -8.86
N LEU A 95 5.65 -4.85 -10.11
CA LEU A 95 6.71 -4.74 -11.11
C LEU A 95 7.03 -3.28 -11.44
N PHE A 96 6.03 -2.42 -11.63
CA PHE A 96 6.19 -0.99 -11.93
C PHE A 96 6.90 -0.21 -10.81
N TYR A 97 6.60 -0.48 -9.54
CA TYR A 97 7.30 0.17 -8.41
C TYR A 97 8.61 -0.52 -8.02
N LYS A 98 8.83 -1.79 -8.40
CA LYS A 98 10.15 -2.42 -8.29
C LYS A 98 11.10 -1.92 -9.39
N LEU A 99 10.55 -1.46 -10.51
CA LEU A 99 11.23 -0.69 -11.55
C LEU A 99 11.48 0.77 -11.14
N VAL A 100 11.78 1.02 -9.85
CA VAL A 100 12.42 2.29 -9.47
C VAL A 100 13.70 2.39 -10.30
N TYR A 101 13.71 3.41 -11.16
CA TYR A 101 14.76 3.73 -12.12
C TYR A 101 16.13 3.63 -11.46
N ASP A 102 16.97 2.69 -11.91
CA ASP A 102 18.30 2.47 -11.34
C ASP A 102 19.34 3.50 -11.78
N GLY A 103 18.92 4.55 -12.52
CA GLY A 103 19.81 5.59 -13.03
C GLY A 103 20.83 5.09 -14.06
N SER A 104 20.91 3.79 -14.30
CA SER A 104 21.96 3.14 -15.11
C SER A 104 21.51 2.90 -16.55
N THR A 105 20.21 3.01 -16.82
CA THR A 105 19.67 2.78 -18.16
C THR A 105 19.06 4.07 -18.72
N SER A 106 19.73 4.67 -19.73
CA SER A 106 19.21 5.86 -20.42
C SER A 106 17.84 5.59 -21.05
N MET A 107 16.96 6.61 -21.05
CA MET A 107 15.60 6.52 -21.63
C MET A 107 15.57 6.04 -23.10
N GLN A 108 16.69 6.16 -23.83
CA GLN A 108 16.83 5.65 -25.20
C GLN A 108 16.83 4.13 -25.31
N ALA A 109 17.26 3.40 -24.28
CA ALA A 109 17.26 1.93 -24.31
C ALA A 109 15.85 1.32 -24.08
N HIS A 110 14.89 2.11 -23.60
CA HIS A 110 13.54 1.62 -23.29
C HIS A 110 12.51 1.88 -24.41
N LEU A 111 12.84 2.70 -25.41
CA LEU A 111 11.93 3.06 -26.52
C LEU A 111 12.32 2.46 -27.89
N GLY A 112 13.07 1.35 -27.87
CA GLY A 112 13.12 0.39 -28.97
C GLY A 112 14.28 0.55 -29.96
N ALA A 113 14.87 -0.61 -30.26
CA ALA A 113 15.11 -1.07 -31.62
C ALA A 113 14.74 -2.57 -31.65
#